data_AF-K7L4B2-F1
#
_entry.id   AF-K7L4B2-F1
#
_cell.length_a   1.000
_cell.length_b   1.000
_cell.length_c   1.000
_cell.angle_alpha   90.00
_cell.angle_beta   90.00
_cell.angle_gamma   90.00
#
_symmetry.space_group_name_H-M   'P 1'
#
loop_
_entity.id
_entity.type
_entity.pdbx_description
1 polymer ?
#
loop_
_entity_poly.entity_id
_entity_poly.type
_entity_poly.pdbx_seq_one_letter_code
_entity_poly.pdbx_strand_id
1 'polypeptide(L)'
;MHSISIFYSIAIYKALYKRFGGFAADVVAAIDQAAQDRVDIICLSITPNRHPSGIATFFNPIDMALLSAAKAGIFVVQAAGNTGPSPMSMPSFSPWIFTVGATSHDRVYINSLCLGNNVTIPGVGLAPGTYENTLFKLIHARHALNKNTTVTDDMYIGECQDLSKFSQDLVQGNKC
;
A
#
# COMPACT_ATOMS: atom_id res chain seq x y z
N MET A 1 0.78 -2.56 20.40
CA MET A 1 1.60 -1.39 20.05
C MET A 1 0.87 -0.18 20.58
N HIS A 2 1.46 0.52 21.55
CA HIS A 2 0.98 1.85 21.91
C HIS A 2 1.50 2.85 20.87
N SER A 3 0.73 3.90 20.59
CA SER A 3 1.14 4.99 19.69
C SER A 3 2.43 5.65 20.22
N ILE A 4 3.21 6.26 19.33
CA ILE A 4 4.47 6.96 19.67
C ILE A 4 4.23 8.10 20.67
N SER A 5 3.00 8.63 20.75
CA SER A 5 2.59 9.47 21.87
C SER A 5 1.16 9.17 22.31
N ILE A 6 0.98 9.11 23.63
CA ILE A 6 -0.28 8.80 24.31
C ILE A 6 -0.91 10.03 25.00
N PHE A 7 -0.23 11.20 24.97
CA PHE A 7 -0.70 12.43 25.63
C PHE A 7 -1.11 13.54 24.65
N TYR A 8 -0.96 13.34 23.34
CA TYR A 8 -1.38 14.32 22.34
C TYR A 8 -2.82 14.06 21.87
N SER A 9 -3.53 15.13 21.54
CA SER A 9 -4.82 15.06 20.86
C SER A 9 -4.64 14.80 19.37
N ILE A 10 -5.57 14.06 18.77
CA ILE A 10 -5.58 13.75 17.33
C ILE A 10 -6.76 14.48 16.70
N ALA A 11 -6.48 15.29 15.67
CA ALA A 11 -7.47 15.85 14.77
C ALA A 11 -7.42 15.09 13.42
N ILE A 12 -8.58 14.75 12.86
CA ILE A 12 -8.68 13.98 11.61
C ILE A 12 -9.30 14.85 10.51
N TYR A 13 -8.54 15.02 9.43
CA TYR A 13 -8.97 15.74 8.23
C TYR A 13 -9.10 14.76 7.07
N LYS A 14 -10.34 14.38 6.73
CA LYS A 14 -10.60 13.40 5.68
C LYS A 14 -10.56 14.06 4.31
N ALA A 15 -9.48 13.84 3.56
CA ALA A 15 -9.33 14.28 2.16
C ALA A 15 -9.46 13.14 1.13
N LEU A 16 -9.55 11.89 1.57
CA LEU A 16 -9.63 10.70 0.71
C LEU A 16 -10.94 9.92 0.91
N TYR A 17 -11.40 9.34 -0.19
CA TYR A 17 -12.66 8.63 -0.33
C TYR A 17 -12.46 7.34 -1.14
N LYS A 18 -13.19 6.29 -0.74
CA LYS A 18 -13.03 4.93 -1.27
C LYS A 18 -13.20 4.83 -2.80
N ARG A 19 -14.07 5.64 -3.40
CA ARG A 19 -14.46 5.49 -4.83
C ARG A 19 -13.50 6.16 -5.81
N PHE A 20 -12.89 7.27 -5.42
CA PHE A 20 -12.12 8.11 -6.35
C PHE A 20 -10.77 8.55 -5.77
N GLY A 21 -10.39 8.06 -4.59
CA GLY A 21 -9.25 8.59 -3.86
C GLY A 21 -9.59 9.98 -3.36
N GLY A 22 -8.83 11.00 -3.75
CA GLY A 22 -9.15 12.39 -3.43
C GLY A 22 -8.50 13.34 -4.41
N PHE A 23 -9.01 14.56 -4.46
CA PHE A 23 -8.47 15.60 -5.32
C PHE A 23 -7.41 16.41 -4.56
N ALA A 24 -6.48 17.01 -5.30
CA ALA A 24 -5.50 17.93 -4.70
C ALA A 24 -6.19 19.06 -3.92
N ALA A 25 -7.35 19.52 -4.38
CA ALA A 25 -8.16 20.53 -3.69
C ALA A 25 -8.63 20.06 -2.30
N ASP A 26 -9.05 18.80 -2.14
CA ASP A 26 -9.50 18.26 -0.85
C ASP A 26 -8.34 18.18 0.14
N VAL A 27 -7.16 17.80 -0.35
CA VAL A 27 -5.93 17.74 0.47
C VAL A 27 -5.49 19.13 0.89
N VAL A 28 -5.51 20.10 -0.02
CA VAL A 28 -5.19 21.50 0.28
C VAL A 28 -6.17 22.06 1.30
N ALA A 29 -7.48 21.85 1.11
CA ALA A 29 -8.49 22.31 2.07
C ALA A 29 -8.29 21.69 3.46
N ALA A 30 -7.91 20.41 3.53
CA ALA A 30 -7.57 19.75 4.79
C ALA A 30 -6.33 20.34 5.47
N ILE A 31 -5.28 20.67 4.70
CA ILE A 31 -4.06 21.31 5.21
C ILE A 31 -4.38 22.72 5.74
N ASP A 32 -5.14 23.50 4.97
CA ASP A 32 -5.55 24.86 5.37
C ASP A 32 -6.41 24.83 6.63
N GLN A 33 -7.35 23.89 6.74
CA GLN A 33 -8.16 23.74 7.94
C GLN A 33 -7.31 23.32 9.13
N ALA A 34 -6.37 22.38 8.97
CA ALA A 34 -5.45 22.00 10.03
C ALA A 34 -4.59 23.18 10.50
N ALA A 35 -4.16 24.03 9.57
CA ALA A 35 -3.43 25.24 9.92
C ALA A 35 -4.28 26.26 10.68
N GLN A 36 -5.54 26.46 10.27
CA GLN A 36 -6.49 27.32 10.98
C GLN A 36 -6.80 26.81 12.39
N ASP A 37 -6.91 25.49 12.55
CA ASP A 37 -7.12 24.83 13.84
C ASP A 37 -5.88 24.86 14.74
N ARG A 38 -4.74 25.36 14.22
CA ARG A 38 -3.45 25.49 14.91
C ARG A 38 -2.91 24.16 15.43
N VAL A 39 -2.94 23.13 14.58
CA VAL A 39 -2.27 21.86 14.90
C VAL A 39 -0.76 22.06 15.00
N ASP A 40 -0.09 21.31 15.88
CA ASP A 40 1.38 21.36 16.00
C ASP A 40 2.09 20.59 14.88
N ILE A 41 1.48 19.49 14.42
CA ILE A 41 2.05 18.56 13.45
C ILE A 41 0.98 18.17 12.42
N ILE A 42 1.35 18.22 11.13
CA ILE A 42 0.59 17.60 10.05
C ILE A 42 1.31 16.31 9.63
N CYS A 43 0.58 15.19 9.66
CA CYS A 43 1.08 13.89 9.23
C CYS A 43 0.31 13.41 7.99
N LEU A 44 0.99 13.32 6.85
CA LEU A 44 0.42 12.95 5.55
C LEU A 44 1.01 11.63 5.04
N SER A 45 0.23 10.54 5.16
CA SER A 45 0.55 9.25 4.53
C SER A 45 0.06 9.16 3.08
N ILE A 46 0.09 10.28 2.37
CA ILE A 46 -0.35 10.42 0.98
C ILE A 46 0.68 11.25 0.22
N THR A 47 0.84 10.98 -1.06
CA THR A 47 1.76 11.71 -1.94
C THR A 47 1.09 11.99 -3.28
N PRO A 48 1.54 13.02 -4.01
CA PRO A 48 1.09 13.21 -5.38
C PRO A 48 1.40 11.98 -6.25
N ASN A 49 0.43 11.53 -7.03
CA ASN A 49 0.56 10.32 -7.87
C ASN A 49 1.51 10.47 -9.07
N ARG A 50 1.96 11.70 -9.38
CA ARG A 50 2.83 12.00 -10.52
C ARG A 50 3.88 13.01 -10.13
N HIS A 51 5.13 12.74 -10.53
CA HIS A 51 6.17 13.76 -10.54
C HIS A 51 5.76 14.85 -11.53
N PRO A 52 5.67 16.12 -11.11
CA PRO A 52 5.47 17.22 -12.04
C PRO A 52 6.63 17.23 -13.04
N SER A 53 6.32 17.24 -14.33
CA SER A 53 7.33 17.42 -15.36
C SER A 53 7.82 18.87 -15.37
N GLY A 54 9.14 19.08 -15.34
CA GLY A 54 9.78 20.39 -15.46
C GLY A 54 10.61 20.81 -14.24
N ILE A 55 11.10 22.05 -14.28
CA ILE A 55 12.03 22.64 -13.28
C ILE A 55 11.32 23.06 -11.98
N ALA A 56 10.00 23.16 -12.01
CA ALA A 56 9.15 23.70 -10.95
C ALA A 56 8.46 22.58 -10.15
N THR A 57 9.19 21.51 -9.83
CA THR A 57 8.63 20.31 -9.18
C THR A 57 7.92 20.58 -7.86
N PHE A 58 8.33 21.64 -7.14
CA PHE A 58 7.76 22.07 -5.86
C PHE A 58 6.49 22.93 -5.97
N PHE A 59 6.03 23.28 -7.18
CA PHE A 59 4.86 24.16 -7.38
C PHE A 59 3.53 23.41 -7.48
N ASN A 60 3.47 22.15 -7.02
CA ASN A 60 2.18 21.50 -6.91
C ASN A 60 1.38 22.12 -5.73
N PRO A 61 0.03 22.18 -5.83
CA PRO A 61 -0.78 22.86 -4.83
C PRO A 61 -0.62 22.30 -3.40
N ILE A 62 -0.35 21.00 -3.27
CA ILE A 62 -0.18 20.34 -1.96
C ILE A 62 1.11 20.83 -1.32
N ASP A 63 2.23 20.83 -2.04
CA ASP A 63 3.52 21.29 -1.51
C ASP A 63 3.50 22.77 -1.13
N MET A 64 2.77 23.60 -1.89
CA MET A 64 2.58 25.03 -1.58
C MET A 64 1.74 25.23 -0.30
N ALA A 65 0.70 24.43 -0.09
CA ALA A 65 -0.07 24.43 1.14
C ALA A 65 0.79 23.98 2.34
N LEU A 66 1.60 22.93 2.16
CA LEU A 66 2.54 22.46 3.18
C LEU A 66 3.64 23.47 3.50
N LEU A 67 4.13 24.21 2.50
CA LEU A 67 5.06 25.32 2.73
C LEU A 67 4.41 26.41 3.59
N SER A 68 3.14 26.72 3.33
CA SER A 68 2.39 27.72 4.10
C SER A 68 2.19 27.26 5.54
N ALA A 69 1.83 25.99 5.76
CA ALA A 69 1.75 25.39 7.09
C ALA A 69 3.11 25.40 7.82
N ALA A 70 4.19 25.02 7.13
CA ALA A 70 5.54 25.04 7.71
C ALA A 70 5.95 26.47 8.11
N LYS A 71 5.63 27.48 7.29
CA LYS A 71 5.86 28.90 7.61
C LYS A 71 5.02 29.38 8.80
N ALA A 72 3.87 28.78 9.04
CA ALA A 72 3.04 29.05 10.23
C ALA A 72 3.56 28.35 11.50
N GLY A 73 4.69 27.64 11.43
CA GLY A 73 5.30 26.95 12.56
C GLY A 73 4.83 25.50 12.75
N ILE A 74 4.08 24.96 11.81
CA ILE A 74 3.55 23.59 11.88
C ILE A 74 4.58 22.62 11.33
N PHE A 75 4.92 21.57 12.08
CA PHE A 75 5.85 20.55 11.60
C PHE A 75 5.14 19.62 10.60
N VAL A 76 5.68 19.52 9.39
CA VAL A 76 5.07 18.71 8.33
C VAL A 76 5.85 17.41 8.13
N VAL A 77 5.15 16.29 8.24
CA VAL A 77 5.67 14.93 7.99
C VAL A 77 4.90 14.32 6.83
N GLN A 78 5.61 13.76 5.84
CA GLN A 78 5.00 13.07 4.71
C GLN A 78 5.71 11.75 4.39
N ALA A 79 4.95 10.75 3.96
CA ALA A 79 5.52 9.51 3.44
C ALA A 79 6.33 9.76 2.15
N ALA A 80 7.46 9.05 1.99
CA ALA A 80 8.28 9.11 0.78
C ALA A 80 7.53 8.65 -0.48
N GLY A 81 6.58 7.72 -0.33
CA GLY A 81 5.90 7.04 -1.44
C GLY A 81 6.41 5.62 -1.66
N ASN A 82 5.64 4.81 -2.40
CA ASN A 82 5.86 3.37 -2.57
C ASN A 82 6.28 2.98 -4.00
N THR A 83 6.81 3.93 -4.77
CA THR A 83 7.16 3.80 -6.20
C THR A 83 8.61 3.39 -6.46
N GLY A 84 9.38 3.09 -5.40
CA GLY A 84 10.73 2.53 -5.51
C GLY A 84 10.77 1.13 -6.13
N PRO A 85 11.96 0.50 -6.24
CA PRO A 85 13.24 0.93 -5.68
C PRO A 85 14.12 1.77 -6.63
N SER A 86 13.64 2.07 -7.84
CA SER A 86 14.41 2.82 -8.84
C SER A 86 14.84 4.21 -8.34
N PRO A 87 16.02 4.72 -8.73
CA PRO A 87 16.41 6.09 -8.42
C PRO A 87 15.36 7.12 -8.86
N MET A 88 15.27 8.24 -8.14
CA MET A 88 14.34 9.35 -8.42
C MET A 88 12.85 8.97 -8.37
N SER A 89 12.48 7.96 -7.59
CA SER A 89 11.10 7.49 -7.47
C SER A 89 10.28 8.14 -6.34
N MET A 90 10.87 9.02 -5.53
CA MET A 90 10.24 9.54 -4.30
C MET A 90 9.39 10.79 -4.60
N PRO A 91 8.05 10.73 -4.53
CA PRO A 91 7.18 11.90 -4.78
C PRO A 91 7.23 12.99 -3.71
N SER A 92 7.67 12.71 -2.49
CA SER A 92 7.84 13.71 -1.43
C SER A 92 9.29 14.21 -1.41
N PHE A 93 9.58 15.34 -2.05
CA PHE A 93 10.96 15.86 -2.18
C PHE A 93 11.11 17.33 -1.78
N SER A 94 10.03 17.97 -1.29
CA SER A 94 10.03 19.38 -0.89
C SER A 94 10.88 19.62 0.38
N PRO A 95 11.77 20.64 0.40
CA PRO A 95 12.71 20.85 1.52
C PRO A 95 12.06 21.17 2.88
N TRP A 96 10.82 21.65 2.87
CA TRP A 96 10.04 21.96 4.08
C TRP A 96 9.27 20.76 4.63
N ILE A 97 9.40 19.59 4.01
CA ILE A 97 8.70 18.36 4.41
C ILE A 97 9.70 17.38 5.03
N PHE A 98 9.42 16.95 6.25
CA PHE A 98 10.13 15.81 6.84
C PHE A 98 9.65 14.52 6.17
N THR A 99 10.41 14.07 5.16
CA THR A 99 10.03 12.92 4.35
C THR A 99 10.48 11.60 4.99
N VAL A 100 9.57 10.64 5.11
CA VAL A 100 9.78 9.38 5.83
C VAL A 100 9.76 8.19 4.87
N GLY A 101 10.87 7.45 4.81
CA GLY A 101 10.96 6.16 4.12
C GLY A 101 10.43 4.99 4.96
N ALA A 102 10.17 3.86 4.32
CA ALA A 102 9.75 2.63 4.99
C ALA A 102 10.94 1.69 5.22
N THR A 103 10.95 0.99 6.35
CA THR A 103 11.91 -0.07 6.68
C THR A 103 11.22 -1.26 7.34
N SER A 104 11.87 -2.42 7.34
CA SER A 104 11.41 -3.61 8.06
C SER A 104 11.88 -3.60 9.52
N HIS A 105 11.09 -4.23 10.40
CA HIS A 105 11.51 -4.60 11.75
C HIS A 105 11.89 -6.10 11.81
N ASP A 106 12.40 -6.56 12.95
CA ASP A 106 12.82 -7.94 13.20
C ASP A 106 11.67 -8.97 13.27
N ARG A 107 10.43 -8.55 13.54
CA ARG A 107 9.28 -9.46 13.50
C ARG A 107 9.01 -9.95 12.07
N VAL A 108 8.96 -11.27 11.92
CA VAL A 108 8.62 -11.97 10.68
C VAL A 108 7.27 -12.66 10.82
N TYR A 109 6.41 -12.50 9.81
CA TYR A 109 5.13 -13.21 9.72
C TYR A 109 5.30 -14.44 8.83
N ILE A 110 5.50 -15.60 9.48
CA ILE A 110 5.78 -16.86 8.81
C ILE A 110 4.47 -17.63 8.63
N ASN A 111 4.20 -18.01 7.39
CA ASN A 111 3.18 -19.01 7.05
C ASN A 111 3.87 -20.14 6.31
N SER A 112 3.59 -21.39 6.70
CA SER A 112 4.22 -22.56 6.07
C SER A 112 3.17 -23.41 5.36
N LEU A 113 3.55 -23.97 4.21
CA LEU A 113 2.76 -24.94 3.48
C LEU A 113 3.21 -26.35 3.88
N CYS A 114 2.35 -27.10 4.56
CA CYS A 114 2.59 -28.50 4.87
C CYS A 114 2.00 -29.38 3.76
N LEU A 115 2.88 -30.05 3.02
CA LEU A 115 2.49 -30.93 1.92
C LEU A 115 2.12 -32.33 2.45
N GLY A 116 1.29 -33.06 1.68
CA GLY A 116 0.88 -34.43 2.03
C GLY A 116 2.01 -35.46 2.07
N ASN A 117 3.19 -35.14 1.53
CA ASN A 117 4.42 -35.95 1.63
C ASN A 117 5.31 -35.55 2.82
N ASN A 118 4.75 -34.83 3.80
CA ASN A 118 5.44 -34.38 5.02
C ASN A 118 6.58 -33.37 4.77
N VAL A 119 6.61 -32.74 3.60
CA VAL A 119 7.50 -31.61 3.33
C VAL A 119 6.83 -30.32 3.78
N THR A 120 7.52 -29.54 4.61
CA THR A 120 7.10 -28.19 4.99
C THR A 120 7.88 -27.17 4.18
N ILE A 121 7.16 -26.35 3.42
CA ILE A 121 7.74 -25.24 2.68
C ILE A 121 7.53 -23.97 3.52
N PRO A 122 8.60 -23.35 4.04
CA PRO A 122 8.46 -22.07 4.73
C PRO A 122 8.09 -20.98 3.72
N GLY A 123 7.20 -20.09 4.13
CA GLY A 123 6.75 -18.96 3.33
C GLY A 123 6.45 -17.75 4.21
N VAL A 124 5.89 -16.73 3.57
CA VAL A 124 5.48 -15.48 4.21
C VAL A 124 3.98 -15.29 3.99
N GLY A 125 3.29 -14.80 5.02
CA GLY A 125 1.86 -14.56 4.89
C GLY A 125 1.21 -14.12 6.20
N LEU A 126 0.05 -13.49 6.05
CA LEU A 126 -0.81 -13.05 7.15
C LEU A 126 -2.14 -13.83 7.20
N ALA A 127 -2.34 -14.75 6.25
CA ALA A 127 -3.55 -15.56 6.21
C ALA A 127 -3.61 -16.49 7.43
N PRO A 128 -4.79 -16.68 8.03
CA PRO A 128 -4.96 -17.67 9.08
C PRO A 128 -4.63 -19.07 8.56
N GLY A 129 -4.13 -19.93 9.44
CA GLY A 129 -3.91 -21.34 9.12
C GLY A 129 -5.20 -22.06 8.74
N THR A 130 -5.07 -23.17 8.01
CA THR A 130 -6.20 -24.05 7.70
C THR A 130 -6.79 -24.64 8.99
N TYR A 131 -8.12 -24.58 9.11
CA TYR A 131 -8.83 -25.16 10.25
C TYR A 131 -8.61 -26.67 10.36
N GLU A 132 -8.45 -27.14 11.59
CA GLU A 132 -8.40 -28.57 11.95
C GLU A 132 -7.38 -29.41 11.15
N ASN A 133 -6.28 -28.80 10.68
CA ASN A 133 -5.30 -29.46 9.81
C ASN A 133 -5.91 -30.07 8.54
N THR A 134 -7.01 -29.48 8.04
CA THR A 134 -7.67 -29.93 6.81
C THR A 134 -6.70 -29.85 5.64
N LEU A 135 -6.47 -30.98 4.99
CA LEU A 135 -5.67 -31.06 3.78
C LEU A 135 -6.52 -30.76 2.56
N PHE A 136 -6.00 -29.90 1.69
CA PHE A 136 -6.55 -29.65 0.37
C PHE A 136 -5.65 -30.30 -0.68
N LYS A 137 -6.27 -30.77 -1.76
CA LYS A 137 -5.51 -31.16 -2.95
C LYS A 137 -4.91 -29.91 -3.59
N LEU A 138 -3.64 -29.97 -3.96
CA LEU A 138 -2.98 -28.90 -4.69
C LEU A 138 -3.16 -29.13 -6.19
N ILE A 139 -3.49 -28.06 -6.92
CA ILE A 139 -3.53 -28.06 -8.38
C ILE A 139 -2.61 -26.97 -8.91
N HIS A 140 -1.70 -27.34 -9.82
CA HIS A 140 -0.87 -26.35 -10.49
C HIS A 140 -1.76 -25.53 -11.45
N ALA A 141 -1.64 -24.19 -11.43
CA ALA A 141 -2.47 -23.28 -12.23
C ALA A 141 -2.66 -23.71 -13.68
N ARG A 142 -1.56 -24.06 -14.38
CA ARG A 142 -1.57 -24.59 -15.76
C ARG A 142 -2.49 -25.79 -16.00
N HIS A 143 -2.71 -26.64 -15.00
CA HIS A 143 -3.59 -27.81 -15.07
C HIS A 143 -5.05 -27.49 -14.72
N ALA A 144 -5.31 -26.31 -14.17
CA ALA A 144 -6.65 -25.83 -13.85
C ALA A 144 -7.25 -24.96 -14.97
N LEU A 145 -6.53 -24.73 -16.07
CA LEU A 145 -6.96 -23.81 -17.13
C LEU A 145 -8.24 -24.27 -17.85
N ASN A 146 -9.05 -23.29 -18.22
CA ASN A 146 -10.15 -23.48 -19.16
C ASN A 146 -9.62 -23.89 -20.53
N LYS A 147 -10.39 -24.72 -21.25
CA LYS A 147 -10.04 -25.17 -22.62
C LYS A 147 -9.87 -24.01 -23.61
N ASN A 148 -10.47 -22.87 -23.33
CA ASN A 148 -10.45 -21.69 -24.19
C ASN A 148 -9.28 -20.74 -23.87
N THR A 149 -8.49 -21.02 -22.82
CA THR A 149 -7.35 -20.19 -22.45
C THR A 149 -6.16 -20.55 -23.35
N THR A 150 -5.86 -19.68 -24.31
CA THR A 150 -4.79 -19.89 -25.31
C THR A 150 -3.44 -19.31 -24.89
N VAL A 151 -3.45 -18.30 -24.02
CA VAL A 151 -2.23 -17.67 -23.48
C VAL A 151 -1.95 -18.32 -22.14
N THR A 152 -0.91 -19.15 -22.05
CA THR A 152 -0.53 -19.87 -20.82
C THR A 152 0.58 -19.19 -20.03
N ASP A 153 1.33 -18.30 -20.68
CA ASP A 153 2.48 -17.58 -20.09
C ASP A 153 2.08 -16.19 -19.56
N ASP A 154 0.83 -16.05 -19.12
CA ASP A 154 0.39 -14.86 -18.40
C ASP A 154 0.82 -14.97 -16.93
N MET A 155 1.48 -13.94 -16.42
CA MET A 155 1.85 -13.82 -15.00
C MET A 155 0.62 -14.02 -14.09
N TYR A 156 -0.54 -13.49 -14.48
CA TYR A 156 -1.78 -13.60 -13.71
C TYR A 156 -2.31 -15.04 -13.66
N ILE A 157 -1.99 -15.87 -14.66
CA ILE A 157 -2.30 -17.30 -14.65
C ILE A 157 -1.34 -18.02 -13.70
N GLY A 158 -0.03 -17.74 -13.80
CA GLY A 158 0.98 -18.35 -12.93
C GLY A 158 0.71 -18.11 -11.44
N GLU A 159 0.15 -16.96 -11.09
CA GLU A 159 -0.16 -16.54 -9.72
C GLU A 159 -1.61 -16.83 -9.27
N CYS A 160 -2.40 -17.52 -10.09
CA CYS A 160 -3.80 -17.85 -9.81
C CYS A 160 -4.69 -16.62 -9.53
N GLN A 161 -4.38 -15.46 -10.13
CA GLN A 161 -5.05 -14.18 -9.83
C GLN A 161 -6.26 -13.88 -10.73
N ASP A 162 -6.32 -14.48 -11.92
CA ASP A 162 -7.45 -14.31 -12.84
C ASP A 162 -8.36 -15.54 -12.84
N LEU A 163 -9.42 -15.49 -12.02
CA LEU A 163 -10.42 -16.55 -11.92
C LEU A 163 -11.06 -16.91 -13.27
N SER A 164 -11.17 -15.95 -14.20
CA SER A 164 -11.81 -16.17 -15.50
C SER A 164 -11.05 -17.17 -16.39
N LYS A 165 -9.78 -17.42 -16.09
CA LYS A 165 -8.91 -18.33 -16.85
C LYS A 165 -8.99 -19.78 -16.41
N PHE A 166 -9.60 -20.07 -15.25
CA PHE A 166 -9.62 -21.40 -14.65
C PHE A 166 -10.98 -22.09 -14.73
N SER A 167 -10.96 -23.41 -14.87
CA SER A 167 -12.13 -24.27 -14.85
C SER A 167 -12.64 -24.42 -13.42
N GLN A 168 -13.88 -24.01 -13.20
CA GLN A 168 -14.53 -24.06 -11.89
C GLN A 168 -14.54 -25.48 -11.32
N ASP A 169 -14.80 -26.48 -12.17
CA ASP A 169 -14.82 -27.90 -11.79
C ASP A 169 -13.44 -28.40 -11.36
N LEU A 170 -12.36 -27.87 -11.96
CA LEU A 170 -10.99 -28.27 -11.64
C LEU A 170 -10.43 -27.54 -10.42
N VAL A 171 -10.89 -26.33 -10.11
CA VAL A 171 -10.44 -25.60 -8.91
C VAL A 171 -11.26 -25.93 -7.68
N GLN A 172 -12.50 -26.42 -7.83
CA GLN A 172 -13.38 -26.69 -6.71
C GLN A 172 -12.77 -27.72 -5.73
N GLY A 173 -12.63 -27.31 -4.47
CA GLY A 173 -12.05 -28.15 -3.41
C GLY A 173 -10.51 -28.27 -3.46
N ASN A 174 -9.87 -27.67 -4.47
CA ASN A 174 -8.42 -27.62 -4.61
C ASN A 174 -7.87 -26.25 -4.18
N LYS A 175 -6.59 -26.22 -3.85
CA LYS A 175 -5.82 -24.99 -3.65
C LYS A 175 -4.82 -24.82 -4.79
N CYS A 176 -4.88 -23.63 -5.38
CA CYS A 176 -3.82 -22.97 -6.12
C CYS A 176 -3.12 -22.10 -5.05
#